data_AF-A0A7R8Z6H7-F1
#
_entry.id   AF-A0A7R8Z6H7-F1
#
_cell.length_a   1.000
_cell.length_b   1.000
_cell.length_c   1.000
_cell.angle_alpha   90.00
_cell.angle_beta   90.00
_cell.angle_gamma   90.00
#
_symmetry.space_group_name_H-M   'P 1'
#
loop_
_entity.id
_entity.type
_entity.pdbx_description
1 polymer ?
#
loop_
_entity_poly.entity_id
_entity_poly.type
_entity_poly.pdbx_seq_one_letter_code
_entity_poly.pdbx_strand_id
1 'polypeptide(L)'
;MYIPGRIADGKTVIIDIGTGYYIQKDVDGAKDYFKRKVTFVTEQMEKISTMGLEKNKLREAVMDVMEMHAQAQLSAQKQQASKS
;
A
#
# COMPACT_ATOMS: atom_id res chain seq x y z
N MET A 1 -25.18 6.31 24.63
CA MET A 1 -25.42 7.07 25.89
C MET A 1 -24.12 7.75 26.29
N TYR A 2 -24.17 9.01 26.70
CA TYR A 2 -23.01 9.77 27.21
C TYR A 2 -23.18 10.00 28.71
N ILE A 3 -22.08 9.92 29.46
CA ILE A 3 -22.07 10.15 30.91
C ILE A 3 -21.25 11.42 31.19
N PRO A 4 -21.80 12.39 31.95
CA PRO A 4 -21.05 13.58 32.32
C PRO A 4 -19.91 13.23 33.30
N GLY A 5 -18.74 13.83 33.09
CA GLY A 5 -17.55 13.62 33.91
C GLY A 5 -16.62 14.82 33.85
N ARG A 6 -15.60 14.83 34.71
CA ARG A 6 -14.55 15.87 34.74
C ARG A 6 -13.20 15.25 34.48
N ILE A 7 -12.35 15.96 33.74
CA ILE A 7 -10.97 15.55 33.51
C ILE A 7 -10.19 15.80 34.80
N ALA A 8 -9.59 14.74 35.36
CA ALA A 8 -8.81 14.81 36.60
C ALA A 8 -7.38 15.33 36.36
N ASP A 9 -6.72 14.87 35.29
CA ASP A 9 -5.42 15.35 34.83
C ASP A 9 -5.46 15.52 33.30
N GLY A 10 -5.11 16.72 32.83
CA GLY A 10 -5.01 17.05 31.41
C GLY A 10 -3.59 17.10 30.87
N LYS A 11 -2.58 16.82 31.71
CA LYS A 11 -1.16 16.88 31.32
C LYS A 11 -0.68 15.60 30.66
N THR A 12 -1.30 14.48 30.99
CA THR A 12 -0.92 13.15 30.50
C THR A 12 -2.10 12.44 29.85
N VAL A 13 -1.79 11.60 28.87
CA VAL A 13 -2.75 10.80 28.11
C VAL A 13 -2.25 9.37 28.02
N ILE A 14 -3.19 8.43 27.86
CA ILE A 14 -2.89 7.02 27.65
C ILE A 14 -2.94 6.74 26.15
N ILE A 15 -1.91 6.07 25.63
CA ILE A 15 -1.74 5.73 24.22
C ILE A 15 -1.68 4.22 24.06
N ASP A 16 -2.46 3.66 23.14
CA ASP A 16 -2.36 2.28 22.69
C ASP A 16 -1.18 2.12 21.72
N ILE A 17 -0.24 1.24 22.08
CA ILE A 17 0.95 0.96 21.26
C ILE A 17 0.84 -0.35 20.46
N GLY A 18 -0.26 -1.09 20.60
CA GLY A 18 -0.50 -2.39 19.98
C GLY A 18 -0.37 -3.54 20.96
N THR A 19 -0.73 -4.75 20.49
CA THR A 19 -0.68 -6.02 21.24
C THR A 19 -1.38 -6.00 22.61
N GLY A 20 -2.29 -5.05 22.84
CA GLY A 20 -3.02 -4.87 24.09
C GLY A 20 -2.29 -4.04 25.16
N TYR A 21 -1.18 -3.39 24.81
CA TYR A 21 -0.40 -2.57 25.74
C TYR A 21 -0.69 -1.08 25.59
N TYR A 22 -0.70 -0.41 26.74
CA TYR A 22 -0.94 1.02 26.85
C TYR A 22 0.22 1.70 27.58
N ILE A 23 0.58 2.89 27.14
CA ILE A 23 1.59 3.72 27.80
C ILE A 23 0.99 5.07 28.18
N GLN A 24 1.41 5.61 29.32
CA GLN A 24 1.09 6.99 29.69
C GLN A 24 2.19 7.93 29.19
N LYS A 25 1.80 8.99 28.50
CA LYS A 25 2.71 10.01 27.96
C LYS A 25 2.16 11.40 28.24
N ASP A 26 3.03 12.39 28.22
CA ASP A 26 2.61 13.78 28.16
C ASP A 26 1.96 14.10 26.80
N VAL A 27 1.25 15.23 26.75
CA VAL A 27 0.54 15.65 25.54
C VAL A 27 1.49 15.84 24.35
N ASP A 28 2.69 16.37 24.57
CA ASP A 28 3.64 16.61 23.48
C ASP A 28 4.31 15.33 22.98
N GLY A 29 4.68 14.40 23.87
CA GLY A 29 5.13 13.07 23.49
C GLY A 29 4.05 12.25 22.77
N ALA A 30 2.78 12.45 23.13
CA ALA A 30 1.66 11.84 22.41
C ALA A 30 1.53 12.40 20.98
N LYS A 31 1.65 13.72 20.79
CA LYS A 31 1.64 14.35 19.46
C LYS A 31 2.79 13.81 18.60
N ASP A 32 4.00 13.71 19.15
CA ASP A 32 5.15 13.15 18.42
C ASP A 32 4.90 11.69 18.02
N TYR A 33 4.39 10.87 18.94
CA TYR A 33 4.05 9.48 18.67
C TYR A 33 3.07 9.35 17.49
N PHE A 34 1.98 10.11 17.51
CA PHE A 34 0.99 10.05 16.43
C PHE A 34 1.53 10.64 15.12
N LYS A 35 2.33 11.71 15.17
CA LYS A 35 2.98 12.27 13.98
C LYS A 35 3.88 11.23 13.31
N ARG A 36 4.70 10.52 14.08
CA ARG A 36 5.55 9.43 13.59
C ARG A 36 4.74 8.28 13.01
N LYS A 37 3.61 7.89 13.63
CA LYS A 37 2.72 6.86 13.07
C LYS A 37 2.13 7.30 11.73
N VAL A 38 1.68 8.55 11.62
CA VAL A 38 1.16 9.09 10.35
C VAL A 38 2.24 9.05 9.28
N THR A 39 3.44 9.58 9.56
CA THR A 39 4.57 9.54 8.62
C THR A 39 4.89 8.11 8.18
N PHE A 40 4.97 7.17 9.13
CA PHE A 40 5.23 5.77 8.81
C PHE A 40 4.17 5.18 7.87
N VAL A 41 2.88 5.38 8.16
CA VAL A 41 1.79 4.87 7.30
C VAL A 41 1.85 5.50 5.91
N THR A 42 2.11 6.80 5.81
CA THR A 42 2.27 7.50 4.53
C THR A 42 3.43 6.93 3.71
N GLU A 43 4.60 6.73 4.31
CA GLU A 43 5.75 6.13 3.63
C GLU A 43 5.45 4.70 3.14
N GLN A 44 4.72 3.90 3.91
CA GLN A 44 4.32 2.57 3.47
C GLN A 44 3.33 2.63 2.29
N MET A 45 2.39 3.57 2.30
CA MET A 45 1.46 3.77 1.18
C MET A 45 2.19 4.15 -0.11
N GLU A 46 3.17 5.06 -0.04
CA GLU A 46 3.99 5.48 -1.18
C GLU A 46 4.81 4.31 -1.75
N LYS A 47 5.42 3.50 -0.88
CA LYS A 47 6.12 2.28 -1.30
C LYS A 47 5.21 1.31 -2.02
N ILE A 48 4.01 1.05 -1.50
CA ILE A 48 3.03 0.16 -2.12
C ILE A 48 2.58 0.70 -3.48
N SER A 49 2.30 2.00 -3.56
CA SER A 49 1.93 2.66 -4.82
C SER A 49 3.02 2.48 -5.88
N THR A 50 4.28 2.70 -5.51
CA THR A 50 5.43 2.56 -6.40
C THR A 50 5.58 1.11 -6.90
N MET A 51 5.54 0.13 -6.01
CA MET A 51 5.57 -1.29 -6.38
C MET A 51 4.39 -1.66 -7.30
N GLY A 52 3.20 -1.11 -7.04
CA GLY A 52 2.03 -1.31 -7.88
C GLY A 52 2.22 -0.80 -9.32
N LEU A 53 2.83 0.39 -9.48
CA LEU A 53 3.14 0.94 -10.80
C LEU A 53 4.19 0.10 -11.54
N GLU A 54 5.24 -0.34 -10.86
CA GLU A 54 6.27 -1.23 -11.44
C GLU A 54 5.67 -2.57 -11.90
N LYS A 55 4.81 -3.17 -11.07
CA LYS A 55 4.12 -4.42 -11.42
C LYS A 55 3.17 -4.26 -12.60
N ASN A 56 2.49 -3.12 -12.72
CA ASN A 56 1.65 -2.84 -13.88
C ASN A 56 2.47 -2.70 -15.16
N LYS A 57 3.57 -1.93 -15.14
CA LYS A 57 4.48 -1.79 -16.29
C LYS A 57 5.05 -3.13 -16.74
N LEU A 58 5.48 -3.96 -15.78
CA LEU A 58 5.95 -5.32 -16.10
C LEU A 58 4.85 -6.16 -16.74
N ARG A 59 3.63 -6.08 -16.21
CA ARG A 59 2.47 -6.79 -16.74
C ARG A 59 2.12 -6.35 -18.17
N GLU A 60 2.20 -5.06 -18.48
CA GLU A 60 2.02 -4.53 -19.83
C GLU A 60 3.09 -5.07 -20.78
N ALA A 61 4.37 -4.97 -20.41
CA ALA A 61 5.47 -5.49 -21.25
C ALA A 61 5.34 -7.00 -21.54
N VAL A 62 4.88 -7.80 -20.56
CA VAL A 62 4.63 -9.23 -20.76
C VAL A 62 3.46 -9.46 -21.72
N MET A 63 2.40 -8.65 -21.66
CA MET A 63 1.29 -8.74 -22.59
C MET A 63 1.69 -8.37 -24.01
N ASP A 64 2.49 -7.33 -24.20
CA ASP A 64 2.99 -6.92 -25.52
C ASP A 64 3.80 -8.04 -26.19
N VAL A 65 4.69 -8.68 -25.41
CA VAL A 65 5.48 -9.83 -25.89
C VAL A 65 4.58 -11.02 -26.23
N MET A 66 3.57 -11.29 -25.42
CA MET A 66 2.61 -12.36 -25.66
C MET A 66 1.81 -12.12 -26.94
N GLU A 67 1.36 -10.89 -27.19
CA GLU A 67 0.65 -10.51 -28.41
C GLU A 67 1.56 -10.64 -29.64
N MET A 68 2.82 -10.21 -29.54
CA MET A 68 3.81 -10.39 -30.61
C MET A 68 4.02 -11.87 -30.96
N HIS A 69 4.15 -12.74 -29.96
CA HIS A 69 4.26 -14.18 -30.19
C HIS A 69 3.00 -14.78 -30.81
N ALA A 70 1.82 -14.40 -30.33
CA ALA A 70 0.55 -14.87 -30.89
C ALA A 70 0.40 -14.47 -32.38
N GLN A 71 0.77 -13.24 -32.73
CA GLN A 71 0.67 -12.73 -34.09
C GLN A 71 1.71 -13.37 -35.04
N ALA A 72 2.93 -13.62 -34.55
CA ALA A 72 3.94 -14.38 -35.28
C ALA A 72 3.49 -15.83 -35.57
N GLN A 73 2.81 -16.47 -34.62
CA GLN A 73 2.32 -17.83 -34.77
C GLN A 73 1.16 -17.93 -35.78
N LEU A 74 0.24 -16.95 -35.76
CA LEU A 74 -0.86 -16.85 -36.72
C LEU A 74 -0.36 -16.60 -38.16
N SER A 75 0.67 -15.79 -38.34
CA SER A 75 1.24 -15.53 -39.66
C SER A 75 2.01 -16.72 -40.22
N ALA A 76 2.74 -17.47 -39.37
CA ALA A 76 3.40 -18.71 -39.76
C ALA A 76 2.40 -19.81 -40.20
N GLN A 77 1.26 -19.95 -39.52
CA GLN A 77 0.20 -20.89 -39.92
C GLN A 77 -0.45 -20.52 -41.25
N LYS A 78 -0.68 -19.22 -41.53
CA LYS A 78 -1.22 -18.77 -42.81
C LYS A 78 -0.28 -19.04 -44.00
N GLN A 79 1.03 -18.96 -43.80
CA GLN A 79 2.02 -19.25 -44.85
C GLN A 79 2.18 -20.76 -45.12
N GLN A 80 1.91 -21.63 -44.15
CA GLN A 80 1.90 -23.08 -44.38
C GLN A 80 0.62 -23.54 -45.11
N ALA A 81 -0.52 -22.91 -44.84
CA ALA A 81 -1.79 -23.24 -45.50
C ALA A 81 -1.86 -22.79 -46.98
N SER A 82 -1.06 -21.82 -47.42
CA SER A 82 -1.06 -21.35 -48.82
C SER A 82 -0.06 -22.08 -49.74
N LYS A 83 0.70 -23.05 -49.20
CA LYS A 83 1.68 -23.87 -49.94
C LYS A 83 1.22 -25.31 -50.18
N SER A 84 0.00 -25.67 -49.77
CA SER A 84 -0.73 -26.88 -50.17
C SER A 84 -1.84 -26.51 -51.14
#